data_AF-A0A7X2Z1W2-F1
#
_entry.id   AF-A0A7X2Z1W2-F1
#
_cell.length_a   1.000
_cell.length_b   1.000
_cell.length_c   1.000
_cell.angle_alpha   90.00
_cell.angle_beta   90.00
_cell.angle_gamma   90.00
#
_symmetry.space_group_name_H-M   'P 1'
#
loop_
_entity.id
_entity.type
_entity.pdbx_description
1 polymer ?
#
loop_
_entity_poly.entity_id
_entity_poly.type
_entity_poly.pdbx_seq_one_letter_code
_entity_poly.pdbx_strand_id
1 'polypeptide(L)' 'MFNSEFERLSYFYEKKWVSDVQLKLYVQFGTITAAEYKVITNKDYKA' A
#
# COMPACT_ATOMS: atom_id res chain seq x y z
N MET A 1 10.80 -8.94 -11.36
CA MET A 1 10.52 -7.49 -11.45
C MET A 1 9.02 -7.32 -11.24
N PHE A 2 8.57 -6.34 -10.47
CA PHE A 2 7.13 -6.12 -10.23
C PHE A 2 6.47 -5.44 -11.43
N ASN A 3 5.21 -5.74 -11.72
CA ASN A 3 4.48 -5.18 -12.86
C ASN A 3 3.65 -3.95 -12.50
N SER A 4 3.48 -3.66 -11.20
CA SER A 4 2.78 -2.50 -10.69
C SER A 4 3.30 -2.05 -9.32
N GLU A 5 3.00 -0.80 -8.97
CA GLU A 5 3.27 -0.26 -7.64
C GLU A 5 2.49 -0.98 -6.54
N PHE A 6 1.27 -1.41 -6.85
CA PHE A 6 0.45 -2.25 -5.97
C PHE A 6 1.13 -3.59 -5.64
N GLU A 7 1.65 -4.31 -6.63
CA GLU A 7 2.38 -5.58 -6.40
C GLU A 7 3.63 -5.36 -5.55
N ARG A 8 4.40 -4.31 -5.87
CA ARG A 8 5.62 -3.94 -5.15
C ARG A 8 5.34 -3.64 -3.68
N LEU A 9 4.34 -2.80 -3.42
CA LEU A 9 3.97 -2.38 -2.06
C LEU A 9 3.31 -3.52 -1.26
N SER A 10 2.54 -4.39 -1.91
CA SER A 10 2.00 -5.60 -1.28
C SER A 10 3.13 -6.50 -0.75
N TYR A 11 4.13 -6.76 -1.60
CA TYR A 11 5.29 -7.57 -1.22
C TYR A 11 6.12 -6.88 -0.12
N PHE A 12 6.38 -5.58 -0.21
CA PHE A 12 7.13 -4.85 0.81
C PHE A 12 6.42 -4.81 2.16
N TYR A 13 5.09 -4.70 2.14
CA TYR A 13 4.29 -4.76 3.36
C TYR A 13 4.33 -6.14 4.01
N GLU A 14 4.22 -7.23 3.21
CA GLU A 14 4.39 -8.61 3.70
C GLU A 14 5.77 -8.81 4.35
N LYS A 15 6.83 -8.24 3.77
CA LYS A 15 8.19 -8.26 4.32
C LYS A 15 8.42 -7.27 5.46
N LYS A 16 7.40 -6.50 5.86
CA LYS A 16 7.47 -5.45 6.89
C LYS A 16 8.50 -4.36 6.59
N TRP A 17 8.81 -4.13 5.32
CA TRP A 17 9.70 -3.06 4.86
C TRP A 17 8.96 -1.73 4.69
N VAL A 18 7.64 -1.80 4.56
CA VAL A 18 6.74 -0.65 4.52
C VAL A 18 5.67 -0.85 5.58
N SER A 19 5.38 0.21 6.33
CA SER A 19 4.34 0.26 7.36
C SER A 19 3.02 0.81 6.83
N ASP A 20 1.93 0.61 7.57
CA ASP A 20 0.60 1.20 7.27
C ASP A 20 0.67 2.71 7.08
N VAL A 21 1.49 3.41 7.89
CA VAL A 21 1.65 4.88 7.80
C VAL A 21 2.25 5.27 6.46
N GLN A 22 3.27 4.54 6.00
CA GLN A 22 3.88 4.77 4.68
C GLN A 22 2.90 4.42 3.55
N LEU A 23 2.13 3.34 3.67
CA LEU A 23 1.09 3.01 2.68
C LEU A 23 0.02 4.10 2.57
N LYS A 24 -0.37 4.73 3.68
CA LYS A 24 -1.29 5.89 3.63
C LYS A 24 -0.69 7.06 2.86
N LEU A 25 0.60 7.34 3.01
CA LEU A 25 1.30 8.37 2.22
C LEU A 25 1.28 8.01 0.72
N TYR A 26 1.50 6.74 0.37
CA TYR A 26 1.40 6.30 -1.03
C TYR A 26 -0.02 6.46 -1.60
N VAL A 27 -1.06 6.34 -0.77
CA VAL A 27 -2.43 6.70 -1.18
C VAL A 27 -2.56 8.21 -1.42
N GLN A 28 -2.04 9.04 -0.50
CA GLN A 28 -2.07 10.50 -0.64
C GLN A 28 -1.29 11.01 -1.86
N PHE A 29 -0.20 10.33 -2.22
CA PHE A 29 0.60 10.65 -3.42
C PHE A 29 0.04 10.04 -4.70
N GLY A 30 -1.08 9.32 -4.64
CA GLY A 30 -1.72 8.69 -5.80
C GLY A 30 -0.94 7.51 -6.40
N THR A 31 0.02 6.94 -5.64
CA THR A 31 0.79 5.76 -6.07
C THR A 31 -0.06 4.49 -6.03
N ILE A 32 -0.95 4.39 -5.04
CA ILE A 32 -1.99 3.37 -4.94
C ILE A 32 -3.30 4.02 -4.50
N THR A 33 -4.41 3.32 -4.70
CA THR A 33 -5.75 3.76 -4.31
C THR A 33 -6.08 3.35 -2.87
N ALA A 34 -7.11 3.99 -2.30
CA ALA A 34 -7.66 3.59 -1.01
C ALA A 34 -8.18 2.13 -0.99
N ALA A 35 -8.66 1.64 -2.15
CA ALA A 35 -9.09 0.24 -2.30
C ALA A 35 -7.90 -0.72 -2.25
N GLU A 36 -6.81 -0.40 -2.96
CA GLU A 36 -5.57 -1.18 -2.93
C GLU A 36 -4.92 -1.18 -1.54
N TYR A 37 -4.93 -0.05 -0.82
CA TYR A 37 -4.51 0.01 0.59
C TYR A 37 -5.28 -1.00 1.45
N LYS A 38 -6.59 -1.10 1.27
CA LYS A 38 -7.43 -2.04 2.00
C LYS A 38 -7.07 -3.49 1.68
N VAL A 39 -6.77 -3.79 0.42
CA VAL A 39 -6.31 -5.14 0.04
C VAL A 39 -4.96 -5.47 0.69
N ILE A 40 -4.01 -4.53 0.72
CA ILE A 40 -2.68 -4.75 1.30
C ILE A 40 -2.74 -4.95 2.82
N THR A 41 -3.50 -4.10 3.52
CA THR A 41 -3.46 -3.99 4.99
C THR A 41 -4.61 -4.70 5.70
N ASN A 42 -5.66 -5.09 4.94
CA ASN A 42 -6.96 -5.52 5.46
C ASN A 42 -7.64 -4.49 6.39
N LYS A 43 -7.34 -3.20 6.19
CA LYS A 43 -7.88 -2.07 6.98
C LYS A 43 -8.49 -1.03 6.06
N ASP A 44 -9.57 -0.39 6.48
CA ASP A 44 -10.10 0.75 5.74
C ASP A 44 -9.14 1.93 5.75
N TYR A 45 -8.97 2.58 4.60
CA TYR A 45 -8.21 3.82 4.51
C TYR A 45 -8.99 4.93 5.22
N LYS A 46 -8.39 5.47 6.27
CA LYS A 46 -8.87 6.68 6.98
C LYS A 46 -7.83 7.77 6.78
N ALA A 47 -8.24 8.81 6.07
CA ALA A 47 -7.46 10.03 5.85
C ALA A 47 -7.12 10.72 7.18
#